data_AF-A0A3D5Q2G5-F1
#
_entry.id   AF-A0A3D5Q2G5-F1
#
_cell.length_a   1.000
_cell.length_b   1.000
_cell.length_c   1.000
_cell.angle_alpha   90.00
_cell.angle_beta   90.00
_cell.angle_gamma   90.00
#
_symmetry.space_group_name_H-M   'P 1'
#
loop_
_entity.id
_entity.type
_entity.pdbx_description
1 polymer ?
#
loop_
_entity_poly.entity_id
_entity_poly.type
_entity_poly.pdbx_seq_one_letter_code
_entity_poly.pdbx_strand_id
1 'polypeptide(L)' 'YLMYSGYAVFAYLWARMAKVALDKMAEGTSEEMFYNAKVQTARFYFKRMLPRARGHAEMMLAGSDSLLDMPEEAFAF' A
#
# COMPACT_ATOMS: atom_id res chain seq x y z
N TYR A 1 10.54 4.76 5.27
CA TYR A 1 9.57 5.85 5.46
C TYR A 1 8.67 6.13 4.24
N LEU A 2 9.15 6.78 3.17
CA LEU A 2 8.30 7.28 2.07
C LEU A 2 7.39 6.21 1.42
N MET A 3 7.94 5.03 1.15
CA MET A 3 7.16 3.92 0.59
C MET A 3 6.05 3.46 1.55
N TYR A 4 6.37 3.30 2.84
CA TYR A 4 5.40 2.93 3.87
C TYR A 4 4.24 3.92 3.94
N SER A 5 4.54 5.23 4.02
CA SER A 5 3.51 6.27 4.06
C SER A 5 2.66 6.30 2.79
N GLY A 6 3.29 6.07 1.62
CA GLY A 6 2.58 5.94 0.35
C GLY A 6 1.54 4.82 0.36
N TYR A 7 1.90 3.64 0.89
CA TYR A 7 0.95 2.53 1.03
C TYR A 7 -0.23 2.88 1.95
N ALA A 8 0.03 3.56 3.07
CA ALA A 8 -1.03 3.97 4.00
C ALA A 8 -2.01 4.98 3.36
N VAL A 9 -1.49 5.99 2.68
CA VAL A 9 -2.31 7.00 1.98
C VAL A 9 -3.17 6.36 0.90
N PHE A 10 -2.60 5.48 0.07
CA PHE A 10 -3.36 4.81 -0.98
C PHE A 10 -4.39 3.83 -0.43
N ALA A 11 -4.11 3.14 0.68
CA ALA A 11 -5.10 2.30 1.35
C ALA A 11 -6.33 3.13 1.74
N TYR A 12 -6.12 4.30 2.33
CA TYR A 12 -7.19 5.23 2.68
C TYR A 12 -7.99 5.72 1.46
N LEU A 13 -7.29 6.16 0.40
CA LEU A 13 -7.95 6.65 -0.82
C LEU A 13 -8.77 5.54 -1.52
N TRP A 14 -8.25 4.32 -1.60
CA TRP A 14 -8.97 3.18 -2.15
C TRP A 14 -10.18 2.79 -1.30
N ALA A 15 -10.06 2.79 0.03
CA ALA A 15 -11.20 2.54 0.91
C ALA A 15 -12.29 3.61 0.74
N ARG A 16 -11.91 4.88 0.65
CA ARG A 16 -12.84 5.99 0.40
C ARG A 16 -13.56 5.84 -0.95
N MET A 17 -12.84 5.54 -2.03
CA MET A 17 -13.44 5.29 -3.35
C MET A 17 -14.36 4.08 -3.34
N ALA A 18 -13.97 2.98 -2.68
CA ALA A 18 -14.80 1.78 -2.56
C ALA A 18 -16.10 2.05 -1.80
N LYS A 19 -16.04 2.85 -0.73
CA LYS A 19 -17.25 3.28 -0.01
C LYS A 19 -18.22 4.03 -0.93
N VAL A 20 -17.74 5.07 -1.60
CA VAL A 20 -18.58 5.87 -2.53
C VAL A 20 -19.16 4.99 -3.64
N ALA A 21 -18.37 4.05 -4.17
CA ALA A 21 -18.84 3.11 -5.19
C ALA A 21 -19.97 2.20 -4.68
N LEU A 22 -19.83 1.65 -3.48
CA LEU A 22 -20.88 0.84 -2.86
C LEU A 22 -22.14 1.65 -2.60
N ASP A 23 -22.01 2.87 -2.08
CA ASP A 23 -23.14 3.78 -1.83
C ASP A 23 -23.89 4.09 -3.15
N LYS A 24 -23.16 4.41 -4.24
CA LYS A 24 -23.77 4.70 -5.55
C LYS A 24 -24.46 3.51 -6.20
N MET A 25 -23.92 2.30 -6.02
CA MET A 25 -24.61 1.09 -6.47
C MET A 25 -25.89 0.83 -5.67
N ALA A 26 -25.90 1.09 -4.36
CA ALA A 26 -27.10 0.98 -3.53
C ALA A 26 -28.18 2.02 -3.89
N GLU A 27 -27.77 3.20 -4.37
CA GLU A 27 -28.67 4.26 -4.88
C GLU A 27 -29.26 3.96 -6.28
N GLY A 28 -28.85 2.87 -6.94
CA GLY A 28 -29.39 2.47 -8.25
C GLY A 28 -28.74 3.20 -9.45
N THR A 29 -27.43 3.48 -9.38
CA THR A 29 -26.68 4.05 -10.49
C THR A 29 -26.75 3.20 -11.77
N SER A 30 -26.75 3.85 -12.95
CA SER A 30 -26.61 3.18 -14.24
C SER A 30 -25.16 2.79 -14.59
N GLU A 31 -24.16 3.27 -13.84
CA GLU A 31 -22.73 3.05 -14.10
C GLU A 31 -22.14 1.86 -13.31
N GLU A 32 -22.88 0.76 -13.19
CA GLU A 32 -22.52 -0.38 -12.33
C GLU A 32 -21.12 -0.95 -12.61
N MET A 33 -20.72 -1.05 -13.88
CA MET A 33 -19.42 -1.59 -14.26
C MET A 33 -18.26 -0.74 -13.70
N PHE A 34 -18.39 0.59 -13.73
CA PHE A 34 -17.38 1.51 -13.24
C PHE A 34 -17.22 1.38 -11.71
N TYR A 35 -18.33 1.38 -10.98
CA TYR A 35 -18.31 1.28 -9.52
C TYR A 35 -17.86 -0.11 -9.04
N ASN A 36 -18.27 -1.18 -9.72
CA ASN A 36 -17.74 -2.52 -9.46
C ASN A 36 -16.22 -2.58 -9.69
N ALA A 37 -15.71 -1.98 -10.76
CA ALA A 37 -14.28 -1.92 -11.02
C ALA A 37 -13.52 -1.20 -9.89
N LYS A 38 -14.08 -0.14 -9.30
CA LYS A 38 -13.49 0.54 -8.12
C LYS A 38 -13.39 -0.38 -6.91
N VAL A 39 -14.45 -1.12 -6.60
CA VAL A 39 -14.47 -2.07 -5.47
C VAL A 39 -13.49 -3.22 -5.71
N GLN A 40 -13.45 -3.78 -6.92
CA GLN A 40 -12.53 -4.85 -7.30
C GLN A 40 -11.07 -4.39 -7.21
N THR A 41 -10.76 -3.19 -7.70
CA THR A 41 -9.40 -2.63 -7.65
C THR A 41 -8.97 -2.36 -6.20
N ALA A 42 -9.86 -1.82 -5.36
CA ALA A 42 -9.57 -1.66 -3.94
C ALA A 42 -9.27 -3.01 -3.28
N ARG A 43 -10.06 -4.05 -3.54
CA ARG A 43 -9.79 -5.41 -3.02
C ARG A 43 -8.45 -5.96 -3.49
N PHE A 44 -8.09 -5.77 -4.75
CA PHE A 44 -6.78 -6.14 -5.27
C PHE A 44 -5.67 -5.40 -4.53
N TYR A 45 -5.77 -4.09 -4.38
CA TYR A 45 -4.78 -3.27 -3.69
C TYR A 45 -4.55 -3.76 -2.25
N PHE A 46 -5.64 -3.94 -1.48
CA PHE A 46 -5.55 -4.40 -0.09
C PHE A 46 -4.97 -5.82 0.03
N LYS A 47 -5.29 -6.73 -0.89
CA LYS A 47 -4.79 -8.11 -0.84
C LYS A 47 -3.38 -8.29 -1.40
N ARG A 48 -3.00 -7.54 -2.43
CA ARG A 48 -1.78 -7.79 -3.22
C ARG A 48 -0.73 -6.70 -3.11
N MET A 49 -1.11 -5.46 -2.82
CA MET A 49 -0.19 -4.32 -2.78
C MET A 49 0.15 -3.91 -1.35
N LEU A 50 -0.87 -3.68 -0.52
CA LEU A 50 -0.74 -3.19 0.85
C LEU A 50 0.17 -4.04 1.77
N PRO A 51 0.24 -5.39 1.66
CA PRO A 51 1.12 -6.17 2.53
C PRO A 51 2.60 -5.76 2.48
N ARG A 52 3.07 -5.16 1.37
CA ARG A 52 4.45 -4.64 1.25
C ARG A 52 4.78 -3.54 2.27
N ALA A 53 3.76 -2.84 2.79
CA ALA A 53 3.96 -1.84 3.84
C ALA A 53 4.61 -2.46 5.08
N ARG A 54 4.30 -3.71 5.43
CA ARG A 54 4.92 -4.40 6.57
C ARG A 54 6.44 -4.51 6.43
N GLY A 55 6.91 -4.98 5.28
CA GLY A 55 8.35 -5.08 5.01
C GLY A 55 9.04 -3.72 5.10
N HIS A 56 8.43 -2.65 4.56
CA HIS A 56 9.00 -1.31 4.70
C HIS A 56 9.00 -0.78 6.14
N ALA A 57 8.05 -1.19 6.98
CA ALA A 57 8.04 -0.84 8.40
C ALA A 57 9.16 -1.57 9.15
N GLU A 58 9.29 -2.88 8.92
CA GLU A 58 10.35 -3.70 9.51
C GLU A 58 11.74 -3.18 9.16
N MET A 59 12.01 -2.91 7.87
CA MET A 59 13.29 -2.33 7.42
C MET A 59 13.59 -0.97 8.05
N MET A 60 12.56 -0.16 8.32
CA MET A 60 12.74 1.16 8.93
C MET A 60 13.02 1.07 10.43
N LEU A 61 12.51 0.03 11.10
CA LEU A 61 12.71 -0.20 12.53
C LEU A 61 14.01 -0.94 12.85
N ALA A 62 14.63 -1.61 11.87
CA ALA A 62 15.88 -2.35 12.04
C ALA A 62 17.11 -1.47 12.38
N GLY A 63 16.99 -0.13 12.26
CA GLY A 63 18.07 0.79 12.58
C GLY A 63 19.21 0.78 11.55
N SER A 64 20.33 1.44 11.90
CA SER A 64 21.50 1.57 11.01
C SER A 64 22.65 0.63 11.35
N ASP A 65 22.54 -0.16 12.42
CA ASP A 65 23.67 -0.94 12.96
C ASP A 65 24.28 -1.87 11.90
N SER A 66 23.43 -2.54 11.11
CA SER A 66 23.88 -3.42 10.02
C SER A 66 24.57 -2.68 8.87
N LEU A 67 24.39 -1.35 8.75
CA LEU A 67 25.02 -0.57 7.67
C LEU A 67 26.48 -0.24 7.97
N LEU A 68 26.87 -0.24 9.25
CA LEU A 68 28.21 0.14 9.70
C LEU A 68 29.02 -1.07 10.22
N ASP A 69 28.47 -2.28 10.12
CA ASP A 69 29.08 -3.50 10.65
C ASP A 69 30.23 -4.02 9.76
N MET A 70 30.24 -3.67 8.46
CA MET A 70 31.28 -4.05 7.53
C MET A 70 32.51 -3.11 7.65
N PRO A 71 33.72 -3.64 7.93
CA PRO A 71 34.95 -2.85 7.90
C PRO A 71 35.22 -2.26 6.52
N GLU A 72 35.80 -1.06 6.47
CA GLU A 72 36.09 -0.37 5.21
C GLU A 72 36.99 -1.21 4.27
N GLU A 73 37.96 -1.94 4.82
CA GLU A 73 38.89 -2.77 4.06
C GLU A 73 38.18 -3.93 3.34
N ALA A 74 37.01 -4.36 3.84
CA ALA A 74 36.23 -5.43 3.23
C ALA A 74 35.53 -4.99 1.93
N PHE A 75 35.45 -3.69 1.64
CA PHE A 75 34.91 -3.18 0.36
C PHE A 75 35.90 -3.28 -0.82
N ALA A 76 37.17 -3.61 -0.56
CA ALA A 76 38.23 -3.62 -1.58
C ALA A 76 38.39 -4.95 -2.35
N PHE A 77 37.61 -5.98 -2.02
CA PHE A 77 37.66 -7.32 -2.65
C PHE A 77 36.37 -7.66 -3.40
#